data_AF-A0A6L9JXQ8-F1
#
_entry.id   AF-A0A6L9JXQ8-F1
#
_cell.length_a   1.000
_cell.length_b   1.000
_cell.length_c   1.000
_cell.angle_alpha   90.00
_cell.angle_beta   90.00
_cell.angle_gamma   90.00
#
_symmetry.space_group_name_H-M   'P 1'
#
loop_
_entity.id
_entity.type
_entity.pdbx_description
1 polymer ?
#
loop_
_entity_poly.entity_id
_entity_poly.type
_entity_poly.pdbx_seq_one_letter_code
_entity_poly.pdbx_strand_id
1 'polypeptide(L)'
;HKAEVIIANPAGITCNGCGFINSHRTTLTTGQALMERGRLKGFDVNQGEVRIDGHGMDSTQQSYTDIIARSVAINAKLHAQDLKVTTGRNIVDAAHQQVEKKSVDDEKHPAFALDVAALGGMYAHKIRLIGTETGVGVHNAGNIGASAGEFHITAEGRIENRGTLSSRDTLQLTSSADVTNTGKLLSQSAVNLQAKGALNNQGRVEARGDTTVTAGTIHSSHDSVWAAGLDDNGNTTRPGSLTLTAQHVQAKGKNLATNTLAIHSRQIDLSDSQTAAGQIQLTAGQSGISTARASVNADRLTAKTPGQFNNDGGQLVARAIHLTTPDLSNQQGKINQTGTGELTLHTRTLNNREGTVFNQGKLTLTTDRLNNRQGTIASQGEDLHLTAHQADNNQGTVQLAGNGKLSLNTQRWLG
;
A
#
# COMPACT_ATOMS: atom_id res chain seq x y z
N HIS A 1 35.52 -11.25 29.21
CA HIS A 1 35.33 -10.77 27.82
C HIS A 1 34.17 -11.52 27.19
N LYS A 2 33.30 -10.82 26.45
CA LYS A 2 32.23 -11.46 25.65
C LYS A 2 32.83 -12.00 24.35
N ALA A 3 32.43 -13.20 23.92
CA ALA A 3 32.88 -13.81 22.66
C ALA A 3 31.74 -13.86 21.63
N GLU A 4 32.07 -14.04 20.35
CA GLU A 4 31.08 -14.45 19.35
C GLU A 4 30.82 -15.95 19.50
N VAL A 5 29.54 -16.36 19.38
CA VAL A 5 29.14 -17.77 19.38
C VAL A 5 28.56 -18.11 18.01
N ILE A 6 29.12 -19.12 17.36
CA ILE A 6 28.70 -19.58 16.04
C ILE A 6 28.36 -21.06 16.14
N ILE A 7 27.13 -21.41 15.79
CA ILE A 7 26.67 -22.80 15.69
C ILE A 7 26.39 -23.07 14.21
N ALA A 8 27.26 -23.85 13.58
CA ALA A 8 27.18 -24.20 12.17
C ALA A 8 26.86 -25.69 12.01
N ASN A 9 25.67 -26.02 11.50
CA ASN A 9 25.28 -27.40 11.21
C ASN A 9 24.46 -27.48 9.91
N PRO A 10 25.07 -27.94 8.80
CA PRO A 10 24.38 -28.06 7.51
C PRO A 10 23.18 -29.01 7.47
N ALA A 11 23.07 -29.95 8.42
CA ALA A 11 21.91 -30.82 8.52
C ALA A 11 20.66 -30.09 9.03
N GLY A 12 20.83 -28.95 9.71
CA GLY A 12 19.76 -28.19 10.35
C GLY A 12 20.04 -27.92 11.83
N ILE A 13 19.31 -26.97 12.39
CA ILE A 13 19.40 -26.57 13.80
C ILE A 13 17.98 -26.43 14.34
N THR A 14 17.66 -27.07 15.46
CA THR A 14 16.41 -26.83 16.18
C THR A 14 16.73 -26.19 17.51
N CYS A 15 16.06 -25.07 17.79
CA CYS A 15 16.11 -24.39 19.06
C CYS A 15 14.79 -24.53 19.81
N ASN A 16 14.85 -25.01 21.05
CA ASN A 16 13.71 -25.11 21.95
C ASN A 16 14.15 -24.64 23.34
N GLY A 17 13.91 -23.37 23.64
CA GLY A 17 14.34 -22.72 24.89
C GLY A 17 15.82 -22.36 24.91
N CYS A 18 16.44 -22.05 23.77
CA CYS A 18 17.85 -21.66 23.77
C CYS A 18 18.03 -20.22 24.22
N GLY A 19 19.18 -19.96 24.83
CA GLY A 19 19.72 -18.63 25.04
C GLY A 19 21.24 -18.68 25.09
N PHE A 20 21.87 -17.50 25.01
CA PHE A 20 23.32 -17.40 24.90
C PHE A 20 23.86 -16.56 26.05
N ILE A 21 24.83 -17.09 26.77
CA ILE A 21 25.41 -16.46 27.96
C ILE A 21 26.80 -15.92 27.61
N ASN A 22 27.12 -14.71 28.09
CA ASN A 22 28.43 -14.08 27.92
C ASN A 22 28.88 -13.96 26.44
N SER A 23 27.93 -13.76 25.54
CA SER A 23 28.18 -13.51 24.11
C SER A 23 27.63 -12.15 23.69
N HIS A 24 28.34 -11.45 22.80
CA HIS A 24 27.85 -10.18 22.24
C HIS A 24 27.13 -10.36 20.89
N ARG A 25 27.47 -11.43 20.16
CA ARG A 25 26.88 -11.80 18.88
C ARG A 25 26.72 -13.31 18.80
N THR A 26 25.57 -13.75 18.33
CA THR A 26 25.28 -15.16 18.11
C THR A 26 24.85 -15.41 16.67
N THR A 27 25.40 -16.46 16.06
CA THR A 27 25.05 -16.90 14.71
C THR A 27 24.61 -18.36 14.72
N LEU A 28 23.38 -18.62 14.29
CA LEU A 28 22.89 -19.95 13.94
C LEU A 28 22.95 -20.10 12.43
N THR A 29 23.66 -21.10 11.92
CA THR A 29 23.80 -21.27 10.48
C THR A 29 23.74 -22.73 10.03
N THR A 30 23.07 -22.97 8.90
CA THR A 30 23.17 -24.24 8.17
C THR A 30 24.20 -24.18 7.05
N GLY A 31 24.95 -23.07 6.96
CA GLY A 31 26.08 -22.97 6.06
C GLY A 31 27.31 -23.72 6.58
N GLN A 32 28.08 -24.27 5.66
CA GLN A 32 29.42 -24.76 5.97
C GLN A 32 30.35 -23.56 6.21
N ALA A 33 31.09 -23.57 7.32
CA ALA A 33 32.03 -22.51 7.64
C ALA A 33 33.17 -22.46 6.60
N LEU A 34 33.37 -21.29 5.99
CA LEU A 34 34.44 -21.03 5.04
C LEU A 34 35.65 -20.47 5.79
N MET A 35 36.77 -21.17 5.74
CA MET A 35 38.00 -20.80 6.43
C MET A 35 39.08 -20.41 5.41
N GLU A 36 39.76 -19.29 5.65
CA GLU A 36 40.94 -18.89 4.88
C GLU A 36 42.07 -18.52 5.83
N ARG A 37 43.23 -19.19 5.70
CA ARG A 37 44.41 -18.97 6.56
C ARG A 37 44.08 -19.00 8.06
N GLY A 38 43.22 -19.94 8.47
CA GLY A 38 42.81 -20.11 9.88
C GLY A 38 41.79 -19.08 10.38
N ARG A 39 41.27 -18.19 9.52
CA ARG A 39 40.24 -17.20 9.89
C ARG A 39 38.93 -17.54 9.20
N LEU A 40 37.82 -17.34 9.92
CA LEU A 40 36.48 -17.45 9.36
C LEU A 40 36.26 -16.33 8.34
N LYS A 41 35.86 -16.71 7.13
CA LYS A 41 35.51 -15.79 6.04
C LYS A 41 34.01 -15.63 5.86
N GLY A 42 33.25 -16.69 6.12
CA GLY A 42 31.82 -16.70 5.93
C GLY A 42 31.22 -18.08 6.01
N PHE A 43 30.04 -18.23 5.43
CA PHE A 43 29.22 -19.43 5.45
C PHE A 43 28.70 -19.73 4.04
N ASP A 44 28.91 -20.96 3.56
CA ASP A 44 28.32 -21.45 2.32
C ASP A 44 27.07 -22.29 2.61
N VAL A 45 25.90 -21.72 2.31
CA VAL A 45 24.58 -22.29 2.57
C VAL A 45 24.05 -23.00 1.33
N ASN A 46 23.82 -24.31 1.46
CA ASN A 46 23.23 -25.13 0.38
C ASN A 46 21.93 -25.85 0.79
N GLN A 47 21.74 -26.10 2.09
CA GLN A 47 20.63 -26.88 2.63
C GLN A 47 20.44 -26.59 4.13
N GLY A 48 19.49 -27.29 4.75
CA GLY A 48 19.21 -27.23 6.17
C GLY A 48 18.15 -26.18 6.54
N GLU A 49 17.38 -26.51 7.58
CA GLU A 49 16.39 -25.63 8.18
C GLU A 49 16.87 -25.20 9.58
N VAL A 50 16.67 -23.93 9.92
CA VAL A 50 16.71 -23.48 11.32
C VAL A 50 15.29 -23.38 11.85
N ARG A 51 15.01 -24.09 12.93
CA ARG A 51 13.69 -24.14 13.57
C ARG A 51 13.73 -23.51 14.96
N ILE A 52 12.80 -22.62 15.25
CA ILE A 52 12.56 -22.10 16.60
C ILE A 52 11.21 -22.65 17.08
N ASP A 53 11.26 -23.64 17.98
CA ASP A 53 10.12 -24.43 18.45
C ASP A 53 9.96 -24.31 19.98
N GLY A 54 8.87 -24.88 20.51
CA GLY A 54 8.65 -25.07 21.96
C GLY A 54 8.79 -23.78 22.78
N HIS A 55 9.77 -23.73 23.68
CA HIS A 55 10.03 -22.59 24.57
C HIS A 55 10.69 -21.38 23.87
N GLY A 56 10.97 -21.47 22.57
CA GLY A 56 11.45 -20.34 21.77
C GLY A 56 12.96 -20.11 21.87
N MET A 57 13.38 -18.87 21.62
CA MET A 57 14.77 -18.43 21.66
C MET A 57 14.86 -17.06 22.35
N ASP A 58 15.72 -16.95 23.36
CA ASP A 58 16.05 -15.68 24.01
C ASP A 58 17.49 -15.26 23.66
N SER A 59 17.59 -14.25 22.82
CA SER A 59 18.84 -13.59 22.42
C SER A 59 18.87 -12.12 22.85
N THR A 60 18.14 -11.77 23.91
CA THR A 60 18.03 -10.37 24.38
C THR A 60 19.31 -9.84 25.01
N GLN A 61 20.22 -10.72 25.44
CA GLN A 61 21.53 -10.36 26.01
C GLN A 61 22.62 -10.11 24.96
N GLN A 62 22.33 -10.45 23.69
CA GLN A 62 23.20 -10.26 22.54
C GLN A 62 22.83 -8.96 21.83
N SER A 63 23.84 -8.23 21.37
CA SER A 63 23.61 -7.04 20.54
C SER A 63 23.16 -7.45 19.13
N TYR A 64 23.68 -8.56 18.62
CA TYR A 64 23.39 -9.06 17.27
C TYR A 64 23.04 -10.55 17.29
N THR A 65 21.98 -10.90 16.58
CA THR A 65 21.54 -12.28 16.36
C THR A 65 21.40 -12.52 14.86
N ASP A 66 22.17 -13.48 14.36
CA ASP A 66 22.21 -13.82 12.94
C ASP A 66 21.65 -15.25 12.76
N ILE A 67 20.66 -15.41 11.87
CA ILE A 67 20.19 -16.72 11.41
C ILE A 67 20.47 -16.82 9.91
N ILE A 68 21.30 -17.77 9.50
CA ILE A 68 21.76 -17.92 8.11
C ILE A 68 21.47 -19.36 7.68
N ALA A 69 20.41 -19.58 6.92
CA ALA A 69 19.97 -20.94 6.61
C ALA A 69 19.42 -21.05 5.20
N ARG A 70 19.16 -22.27 4.70
CA ARG A 70 18.39 -22.38 3.45
C ARG A 70 16.93 -22.02 3.69
N SER A 71 16.37 -22.47 4.80
CA SER A 71 15.00 -22.12 5.24
C SER A 71 14.94 -21.92 6.75
N VAL A 72 13.97 -21.15 7.21
CA VAL A 72 13.74 -20.85 8.62
C VAL A 72 12.27 -21.03 8.97
N ALA A 73 12.00 -21.78 10.03
CA ALA A 73 10.68 -21.94 10.61
C ALA A 73 10.63 -21.36 12.03
N ILE A 74 9.71 -20.43 12.28
CA ILE A 74 9.50 -19.78 13.58
C ILE A 74 8.13 -20.20 14.11
N ASN A 75 8.10 -21.25 14.94
CA ASN A 75 6.87 -21.78 15.54
C ASN A 75 6.68 -21.35 17.01
N ALA A 76 7.69 -20.72 17.59
CA ALA A 76 7.68 -20.15 18.93
C ALA A 76 8.27 -18.72 18.92
N LYS A 77 8.33 -18.07 20.09
CA LYS A 77 8.84 -16.70 20.20
C LYS A 77 10.37 -16.66 20.07
N LEU A 78 10.87 -15.75 19.24
CA LEU A 78 12.27 -15.35 19.17
C LEU A 78 12.38 -13.91 19.66
N HIS A 79 13.18 -13.70 20.70
CA HIS A 79 13.48 -12.36 21.23
C HIS A 79 14.95 -11.99 20.95
N ALA A 80 15.21 -10.80 20.42
CA ALA A 80 16.56 -10.34 20.08
C ALA A 80 16.69 -8.81 20.19
N GLN A 81 17.91 -8.27 20.03
CA GLN A 81 18.12 -6.83 19.83
C GLN A 81 18.15 -6.51 18.33
N ASP A 82 19.27 -6.70 17.64
CA ASP A 82 19.34 -6.63 16.17
C ASP A 82 19.27 -8.06 15.60
N LEU A 83 18.19 -8.34 14.85
CA LEU A 83 17.95 -9.65 14.24
C LEU A 83 18.13 -9.56 12.72
N LYS A 84 19.05 -10.39 12.21
CA LYS A 84 19.21 -10.60 10.77
C LYS A 84 18.94 -12.05 10.41
N VAL A 85 18.05 -12.26 9.45
CA VAL A 85 17.75 -13.60 8.92
C VAL A 85 18.03 -13.59 7.42
N THR A 86 18.94 -14.45 6.97
CA THR A 86 19.21 -14.68 5.55
C THR A 86 18.84 -16.11 5.18
N THR A 87 18.04 -16.26 4.15
CA THR A 87 17.42 -17.51 3.70
C THR A 87 17.70 -17.75 2.21
N GLY A 88 17.66 -19.01 1.80
CA GLY A 88 18.05 -19.46 0.47
C GLY A 88 19.50 -19.93 0.37
N ARG A 89 19.92 -20.29 -0.85
CA ARG A 89 21.30 -20.70 -1.14
C ARG A 89 22.20 -19.48 -1.32
N ASN A 90 23.14 -19.30 -0.40
CA ASN A 90 23.95 -18.08 -0.30
C ASN A 90 25.37 -18.38 0.15
N ILE A 91 26.31 -17.52 -0.27
CA ILE A 91 27.56 -17.28 0.45
C ILE A 91 27.37 -16.00 1.26
N VAL A 92 27.52 -16.11 2.58
CA VAL A 92 27.35 -14.98 3.51
C VAL A 92 28.67 -14.72 4.22
N ASP A 93 29.14 -13.48 4.24
CA ASP A 93 30.38 -13.14 4.94
C ASP A 93 30.25 -13.27 6.47
N ALA A 94 31.38 -13.43 7.17
CA ALA A 94 31.38 -13.65 8.62
C ALA A 94 30.73 -12.49 9.40
N ALA A 95 30.76 -11.27 8.86
CA ALA A 95 30.15 -10.09 9.48
C ALA A 95 28.63 -9.98 9.24
N HIS A 96 28.07 -10.81 8.36
CA HIS A 96 26.68 -10.76 7.90
C HIS A 96 26.29 -9.37 7.35
N GLN A 97 27.15 -8.89 6.43
CA GLN A 97 27.01 -7.64 5.70
C GLN A 97 26.87 -7.87 4.19
N GLN A 98 27.54 -8.89 3.65
CA GLN A 98 27.52 -9.24 2.24
C GLN A 98 26.84 -10.61 2.07
N VAL A 99 25.85 -10.65 1.19
CA VAL A 99 25.11 -11.87 0.83
C VAL A 99 25.21 -12.04 -0.68
N GLU A 100 25.95 -13.06 -1.11
CA GLU A 100 26.06 -13.45 -2.50
C GLU A 100 25.13 -14.65 -2.76
N LYS A 101 24.11 -14.46 -3.58
CA LYS A 101 23.20 -15.54 -3.94
C LYS A 101 23.90 -16.56 -4.84
N LYS A 102 23.66 -17.84 -4.60
CA LYS A 102 24.14 -18.92 -5.48
C LYS A 102 23.17 -19.12 -6.65
N SER A 103 23.62 -19.79 -7.72
CA SER A 103 22.77 -20.13 -8.86
C SER A 103 21.60 -21.02 -8.46
N VAL A 104 20.49 -20.91 -9.19
CA VAL A 104 19.35 -21.82 -9.09
C VAL A 104 19.82 -23.20 -9.56
N ASP A 105 19.71 -24.23 -8.72
CA ASP A 105 19.73 -25.63 -9.18
C ASP A 105 18.26 -26.08 -9.23
N ASP A 106 17.90 -26.83 -10.28
CA ASP A 106 16.55 -27.39 -10.53
C ASP A 106 16.08 -28.44 -9.48
N GLU A 107 16.75 -28.54 -8.33
CA GLU A 107 16.41 -29.48 -7.26
C GLU A 107 15.40 -28.91 -6.26
N LYS A 108 14.60 -29.81 -5.65
CA LYS A 108 13.55 -29.54 -4.65
C LYS A 108 13.82 -28.28 -3.81
N HIS A 109 12.96 -27.29 -3.95
CA HIS A 109 13.00 -26.03 -3.21
C HIS A 109 12.08 -26.12 -1.98
N PRO A 110 12.39 -25.46 -0.86
CA PRO A 110 11.44 -25.32 0.23
C PRO A 110 10.20 -24.55 -0.22
N ALA A 111 9.05 -24.77 0.43
CA ALA A 111 7.83 -24.02 0.14
C ALA A 111 7.97 -22.54 0.50
N PHE A 112 8.65 -22.26 1.61
CA PHE A 112 8.92 -20.92 2.12
C PHE A 112 10.37 -20.82 2.60
N ALA A 113 10.96 -19.66 2.39
CA ALA A 113 12.31 -19.33 2.83
C ALA A 113 12.27 -18.96 4.31
N LEU A 114 11.21 -18.26 4.70
CA LEU A 114 10.83 -18.01 6.09
C LEU A 114 9.35 -18.32 6.27
N ASP A 115 9.03 -19.15 7.25
CA ASP A 115 7.67 -19.46 7.67
C ASP A 115 7.50 -19.14 9.17
N VAL A 116 6.58 -18.24 9.50
CA VAL A 116 6.24 -17.89 10.88
C VAL A 116 4.82 -18.33 11.18
N ALA A 117 4.68 -19.33 12.06
CA ALA A 117 3.38 -19.86 12.44
C ALA A 117 2.60 -18.87 13.33
N ALA A 118 1.29 -19.09 13.47
CA ALA A 118 0.41 -18.22 14.27
C ALA A 118 0.79 -18.15 15.77
N LEU A 119 1.43 -19.20 16.30
CA LEU A 119 1.95 -19.23 17.67
C LEU A 119 3.40 -18.71 17.77
N GLY A 120 4.05 -18.52 16.63
CA GLY A 120 5.40 -18.00 16.52
C GLY A 120 5.44 -16.48 16.53
N GLY A 121 6.65 -15.95 16.64
CA GLY A 121 6.89 -14.52 16.47
C GLY A 121 8.35 -14.14 16.61
N MET A 122 8.70 -13.00 16.03
CA MET A 122 10.03 -12.41 16.14
C MET A 122 9.90 -11.01 16.73
N TYR A 123 10.60 -10.76 17.83
CA TYR A 123 10.51 -9.52 18.58
C TYR A 123 11.92 -8.98 18.77
N ALA A 124 12.25 -7.90 18.07
CA ALA A 124 13.57 -7.32 18.11
C ALA A 124 13.54 -5.79 18.14
N HIS A 125 14.66 -5.15 18.48
CA HIS A 125 14.82 -3.71 18.28
C HIS A 125 14.82 -3.36 16.80
N LYS A 126 15.50 -4.17 15.98
CA LYS A 126 15.62 -4.04 14.52
C LYS A 126 15.53 -5.41 13.86
N ILE A 127 14.88 -5.50 12.70
CA ILE A 127 14.73 -6.76 11.97
C ILE A 127 15.10 -6.55 10.49
N ARG A 128 15.98 -7.41 9.97
CA ARG A 128 16.27 -7.51 8.54
C ARG A 128 16.13 -8.95 8.08
N LEU A 129 15.26 -9.19 7.09
CA LEU A 129 15.00 -10.51 6.51
C LEU A 129 15.35 -10.47 5.01
N ILE A 130 16.18 -11.40 4.56
CA ILE A 130 16.60 -11.52 3.16
C ILE A 130 16.33 -12.95 2.71
N GLY A 131 15.47 -13.14 1.71
CA GLY A 131 15.25 -14.40 1.01
C GLY A 131 15.70 -14.30 -0.43
N THR A 132 16.70 -15.09 -0.81
CA THR A 132 17.37 -14.98 -2.11
C THR A 132 16.99 -16.08 -3.11
N GLU A 133 16.32 -17.13 -2.67
CA GLU A 133 15.96 -18.26 -3.52
C GLU A 133 14.73 -17.88 -4.37
N THR A 134 14.93 -17.82 -5.70
CA THR A 134 13.89 -17.39 -6.64
C THR A 134 12.65 -18.27 -6.54
N GLY A 135 11.48 -17.65 -6.40
CA GLY A 135 10.18 -18.34 -6.30
C GLY A 135 9.85 -18.82 -4.88
N VAL A 136 10.80 -18.80 -3.95
CA VAL A 136 10.58 -19.21 -2.56
C VAL A 136 10.19 -18.00 -1.72
N GLY A 137 9.01 -18.07 -1.10
CA GLY A 137 8.37 -16.92 -0.46
C GLY A 137 8.66 -16.74 1.03
N VAL A 138 8.06 -15.69 1.59
CA VAL A 138 7.97 -15.46 3.04
C VAL A 138 6.51 -15.60 3.45
N HIS A 139 6.24 -16.40 4.47
CA HIS A 139 4.93 -16.55 5.09
C HIS A 139 4.96 -16.06 6.54
N ASN A 140 4.03 -15.18 6.89
CA ASN A 140 3.81 -14.76 8.28
C ASN A 140 2.35 -14.93 8.69
N ALA A 141 2.08 -15.86 9.61
CA ALA A 141 0.84 -15.99 10.34
C ALA A 141 0.91 -15.46 11.79
N GLY A 142 2.11 -15.21 12.31
CA GLY A 142 2.35 -14.73 13.67
C GLY A 142 2.63 -13.23 13.79
N ASN A 143 3.42 -12.86 14.80
CA ASN A 143 3.77 -11.45 15.06
C ASN A 143 5.27 -11.23 14.82
N ILE A 144 5.61 -10.31 13.92
CA ILE A 144 6.98 -9.86 13.69
C ILE A 144 7.06 -8.36 13.97
N GLY A 145 7.85 -7.97 14.97
CA GLY A 145 7.89 -6.60 15.46
C GLY A 145 9.29 -6.05 15.71
N ALA A 146 9.61 -4.92 15.06
CA ALA A 146 10.75 -4.08 15.39
C ALA A 146 10.33 -2.97 16.36
N SER A 147 10.81 -2.99 17.61
CA SER A 147 10.36 -2.11 18.70
C SER A 147 11.15 -0.81 18.85
N ALA A 148 12.37 -0.73 18.29
CA ALA A 148 13.25 0.44 18.43
C ALA A 148 13.60 1.10 17.07
N GLY A 149 13.63 0.31 16.00
CA GLY A 149 14.13 0.70 14.68
C GLY A 149 13.28 0.19 13.52
N GLU A 150 13.91 0.01 12.37
CA GLU A 150 13.28 -0.42 11.12
C GLU A 150 13.03 -1.93 11.05
N PHE A 151 12.05 -2.30 10.21
CA PHE A 151 11.82 -3.66 9.77
C PHE A 151 11.90 -3.73 8.24
N HIS A 152 12.90 -4.44 7.72
CA HIS A 152 13.10 -4.67 6.29
C HIS A 152 12.92 -6.14 5.91
N ILE A 153 12.13 -6.44 4.86
CA ILE A 153 12.06 -7.73 4.18
C ILE A 153 12.39 -7.56 2.69
N THR A 154 13.33 -8.35 2.18
CA THR A 154 13.51 -8.58 0.74
C THR A 154 13.31 -10.06 0.44
N ALA A 155 12.47 -10.39 -0.54
CA ALA A 155 12.26 -11.77 -0.99
C ALA A 155 12.34 -11.87 -2.53
N GLU A 156 13.10 -12.84 -3.03
CA GLU A 156 13.05 -13.26 -4.45
C GLU A 156 11.85 -14.18 -4.76
N GLY A 157 10.79 -14.12 -3.95
CA GLY A 157 9.54 -14.83 -4.13
C GLY A 157 8.37 -14.05 -3.51
N ARG A 158 7.22 -14.72 -3.35
CA ARG A 158 6.01 -14.08 -2.84
C ARG A 158 6.11 -13.76 -1.34
N ILE A 159 5.53 -12.65 -0.89
CA ILE A 159 5.37 -12.35 0.54
C ILE A 159 3.90 -12.50 0.92
N GLU A 160 3.60 -13.32 1.92
CA GLU A 160 2.28 -13.48 2.51
C GLU A 160 2.27 -13.03 3.96
N ASN A 161 1.42 -12.05 4.27
CA ASN A 161 1.16 -11.64 5.65
C ASN A 161 -0.31 -11.90 6.01
N ARG A 162 -0.53 -12.84 6.92
CA ARG A 162 -1.82 -13.09 7.59
C ARG A 162 -1.81 -12.60 9.05
N GLY A 163 -0.62 -12.50 9.65
CA GLY A 163 -0.42 -12.01 11.00
C GLY A 163 -0.17 -10.51 11.08
N THR A 164 0.72 -10.09 12.00
CA THR A 164 1.09 -8.68 12.18
C THR A 164 2.57 -8.49 11.87
N LEU A 165 2.88 -7.55 10.97
CA LEU A 165 4.19 -6.96 10.82
C LEU A 165 4.15 -5.55 11.40
N SER A 166 5.00 -5.24 12.36
CA SER A 166 5.05 -3.92 13.01
C SER A 166 6.46 -3.37 13.07
N SER A 167 6.60 -2.06 12.88
CA SER A 167 7.87 -1.35 12.97
C SER A 167 7.73 -0.05 13.74
N ARG A 168 8.73 0.32 14.54
CA ARG A 168 8.82 1.66 15.13
C ARG A 168 9.23 2.67 14.07
N ASP A 169 10.28 2.39 13.30
CA ASP A 169 10.64 3.24 12.17
C ASP A 169 9.98 2.69 10.90
N THR A 170 10.62 2.81 9.75
CA THR A 170 10.09 2.33 8.47
C THR A 170 9.85 0.82 8.46
N LEU A 171 8.68 0.41 7.98
CA LEU A 171 8.40 -0.96 7.55
C LEU A 171 8.59 -1.05 6.03
N GLN A 172 9.59 -1.80 5.58
CA GLN A 172 9.90 -1.96 4.15
C GLN A 172 9.73 -3.42 3.71
N LEU A 173 8.89 -3.66 2.70
CA LEU A 173 8.72 -4.96 2.05
C LEU A 173 9.05 -4.85 0.56
N THR A 174 9.98 -5.68 0.09
CA THR A 174 10.36 -5.78 -1.33
C THR A 174 10.24 -7.21 -1.80
N SER A 175 9.42 -7.45 -2.81
CA SER A 175 9.15 -8.76 -3.42
C SER A 175 9.45 -8.74 -4.92
N SER A 176 10.16 -9.76 -5.41
CA SER A 176 10.33 -9.97 -6.86
C SER A 176 9.08 -10.56 -7.53
N ALA A 177 8.07 -10.93 -6.75
CA ALA A 177 6.81 -11.51 -7.20
C ALA A 177 5.65 -10.74 -6.56
N ASP A 178 4.64 -11.45 -6.05
CA ASP A 178 3.45 -10.86 -5.44
C ASP A 178 3.66 -10.54 -3.95
N VAL A 179 2.82 -9.64 -3.42
CA VAL A 179 2.65 -9.38 -1.99
C VAL A 179 1.17 -9.54 -1.66
N THR A 180 0.85 -10.39 -0.68
CA THR A 180 -0.53 -10.57 -0.19
C THR A 180 -0.59 -10.22 1.29
N ASN A 181 -1.45 -9.28 1.65
CA ASN A 181 -1.71 -8.88 3.03
C ASN A 181 -3.17 -9.10 3.38
N THR A 182 -3.45 -10.09 4.23
CA THR A 182 -4.77 -10.27 4.87
C THR A 182 -4.71 -9.91 6.36
N GLY A 183 -3.51 -9.66 6.89
CA GLY A 183 -3.27 -9.27 8.27
C GLY A 183 -3.06 -7.75 8.45
N LYS A 184 -2.07 -7.38 9.26
CA LYS A 184 -1.75 -5.98 9.57
C LYS A 184 -0.30 -5.66 9.22
N LEU A 185 -0.09 -4.54 8.53
CA LEU A 185 1.21 -3.90 8.32
C LEU A 185 1.20 -2.54 9.01
N LEU A 186 1.97 -2.39 10.09
CA LEU A 186 1.90 -1.23 10.98
C LEU A 186 3.28 -0.55 11.09
N SER A 187 3.33 0.77 10.95
CA SER A 187 4.56 1.54 11.22
C SER A 187 4.28 2.81 12.02
N GLN A 188 5.14 3.10 13.01
CA GLN A 188 5.12 4.39 13.72
C GLN A 188 5.83 5.51 12.94
N SER A 189 6.39 5.22 11.76
CA SER A 189 7.03 6.18 10.86
C SER A 189 6.47 6.10 9.44
N ALA A 190 6.87 5.12 8.63
CA ALA A 190 6.44 4.98 7.25
C ALA A 190 6.30 3.52 6.81
N VAL A 191 5.44 3.25 5.84
CA VAL A 191 5.34 1.94 5.18
C VAL A 191 5.76 2.07 3.71
N ASN A 192 6.71 1.25 3.28
CA ASN A 192 7.18 1.17 1.90
C ASN A 192 6.98 -0.25 1.36
N LEU A 193 6.10 -0.42 0.38
CA LEU A 193 5.80 -1.72 -0.23
C LEU A 193 6.20 -1.71 -1.71
N GLN A 194 6.99 -2.70 -2.12
CA GLN A 194 7.41 -2.88 -3.51
C GLN A 194 7.17 -4.33 -3.93
N ALA A 195 6.36 -4.53 -4.97
CA ALA A 195 6.11 -5.84 -5.58
C ALA A 195 6.35 -5.74 -7.08
N LYS A 196 7.10 -6.66 -7.70
CA LYS A 196 7.16 -6.68 -9.17
C LYS A 196 5.84 -7.18 -9.78
N GLY A 197 5.15 -8.08 -9.08
CA GLY A 197 3.86 -8.65 -9.46
C GLY A 197 2.67 -7.87 -8.90
N ALA A 198 1.65 -8.59 -8.47
CA ALA A 198 0.46 -8.03 -7.84
C ALA A 198 0.68 -7.76 -6.34
N LEU A 199 0.09 -6.66 -5.86
CA LEU A 199 -0.10 -6.42 -4.44
C LEU A 199 -1.59 -6.54 -4.10
N ASN A 200 -1.93 -7.53 -3.28
CA ASN A 200 -3.29 -7.79 -2.83
C ASN A 200 -3.43 -7.40 -1.35
N ASN A 201 -4.21 -6.37 -1.06
CA ASN A 201 -4.49 -5.92 0.31
C ASN A 201 -5.95 -6.22 0.67
N GLN A 202 -6.15 -7.19 1.56
CA GLN A 202 -7.45 -7.49 2.16
C GLN A 202 -7.49 -7.14 3.64
N GLY A 203 -6.31 -6.87 4.23
CA GLY A 203 -6.16 -6.44 5.61
C GLY A 203 -5.90 -4.94 5.73
N ARG A 204 -5.00 -4.58 6.63
CA ARG A 204 -4.67 -3.19 6.96
C ARG A 204 -3.22 -2.87 6.64
N VAL A 205 -2.99 -1.68 6.10
CA VAL A 205 -1.68 -1.06 5.97
C VAL A 205 -1.75 0.36 6.52
N GLU A 206 -0.97 0.61 7.57
CA GLU A 206 -1.15 1.76 8.45
C GLU A 206 0.20 2.37 8.87
N ALA A 207 0.38 3.66 8.57
CA ALA A 207 1.54 4.44 8.96
C ALA A 207 1.14 5.71 9.71
N ARG A 208 1.98 6.13 10.67
CA ARG A 208 1.85 7.45 11.31
C ARG A 208 2.36 8.60 10.46
N GLY A 209 3.27 8.32 9.53
CA GLY A 209 3.70 9.20 8.46
C GLY A 209 3.21 8.65 7.12
N ASP A 210 4.12 8.53 6.15
CA ASP A 210 3.77 8.21 4.77
C ASP A 210 3.63 6.71 4.49
N THR A 211 2.77 6.38 3.52
CA THR A 211 2.68 5.04 2.93
C THR A 211 2.94 5.13 1.43
N THR A 212 3.97 4.44 0.96
CA THR A 212 4.32 4.39 -0.48
C THR A 212 4.24 2.95 -0.98
N VAL A 213 3.51 2.76 -2.08
CA VAL A 213 3.29 1.45 -2.68
C VAL A 213 3.58 1.49 -4.17
N THR A 214 4.46 0.60 -4.62
CA THR A 214 4.74 0.38 -6.04
C THR A 214 4.52 -1.08 -6.38
N ALA A 215 3.65 -1.37 -7.35
CA ALA A 215 3.39 -2.73 -7.80
C ALA A 215 3.12 -2.84 -9.31
N GLY A 216 3.13 -4.05 -9.86
CA GLY A 216 2.60 -4.31 -11.20
C GLY A 216 1.10 -4.02 -11.26
N THR A 217 0.35 -4.52 -10.28
CA THR A 217 -1.06 -4.18 -10.04
C THR A 217 -1.31 -4.05 -8.53
N ILE A 218 -2.28 -3.22 -8.14
CA ILE A 218 -2.74 -3.11 -6.74
C ILE A 218 -4.22 -3.46 -6.71
N HIS A 219 -4.58 -4.45 -5.89
CA HIS A 219 -5.96 -4.84 -5.62
C HIS A 219 -6.24 -4.74 -4.13
N SER A 220 -7.24 -3.94 -3.76
CA SER A 220 -7.67 -3.79 -2.37
C SER A 220 -9.16 -4.09 -2.25
N SER A 221 -9.50 -5.00 -1.35
CA SER A 221 -10.89 -5.43 -1.12
C SER A 221 -11.70 -4.34 -0.41
N HIS A 222 -13.01 -4.52 -0.33
CA HIS A 222 -13.92 -3.59 0.35
C HIS A 222 -13.58 -3.38 1.84
N ASP A 223 -13.08 -4.40 2.53
CA ASP A 223 -12.76 -4.32 3.97
C ASP A 223 -11.31 -3.90 4.24
N SER A 224 -10.54 -3.66 3.17
CA SER A 224 -9.15 -3.26 3.27
C SER A 224 -8.99 -1.82 3.76
N VAL A 225 -7.82 -1.55 4.36
CA VAL A 225 -7.44 -0.19 4.79
C VAL A 225 -6.06 0.15 4.28
N TRP A 226 -5.96 1.34 3.67
CA TRP A 226 -4.74 2.09 3.48
C TRP A 226 -4.83 3.37 4.30
N ALA A 227 -3.92 3.56 5.26
CA ALA A 227 -3.93 4.73 6.12
C ALA A 227 -2.53 5.33 6.30
N ALA A 228 -2.42 6.64 6.08
CA ALA A 228 -1.24 7.45 6.34
C ALA A 228 -1.61 8.63 7.26
N GLY A 229 -0.71 9.00 8.16
CA GLY A 229 -0.94 10.12 9.07
C GLY A 229 -1.76 9.78 10.33
N LEU A 230 -1.62 8.56 10.86
CA LEU A 230 -2.35 8.14 12.07
C LEU A 230 -1.75 8.67 13.40
N ASP A 231 -2.60 9.02 14.35
CA ASP A 231 -2.22 9.25 15.75
C ASP A 231 -2.22 7.97 16.61
N ASP A 232 -1.94 8.11 17.90
CA ASP A 232 -1.90 6.98 18.86
C ASP A 232 -3.27 6.31 19.06
N ASN A 233 -4.36 7.00 18.70
CA ASN A 233 -5.72 6.47 18.78
C ASN A 233 -6.19 5.86 17.45
N GLY A 234 -5.35 5.86 16.41
CA GLY A 234 -5.69 5.36 15.08
C GLY A 234 -6.56 6.32 14.27
N ASN A 235 -6.61 7.61 14.61
CA ASN A 235 -7.28 8.62 13.81
C ASN A 235 -6.29 9.28 12.84
N THR A 236 -6.72 9.65 11.64
CA THR A 236 -5.91 10.38 10.67
C THR A 236 -5.81 11.86 11.02
N THR A 237 -4.93 12.19 11.98
CA THR A 237 -4.74 13.57 12.48
C THR A 237 -3.28 14.07 12.36
N ARG A 238 -2.33 13.18 12.05
CA ARG A 238 -0.92 13.53 11.82
C ARG A 238 -0.66 13.77 10.34
N PRO A 239 0.29 14.62 9.95
CA PRO A 239 0.71 14.73 8.55
C PRO A 239 1.18 13.37 8.00
N GLY A 240 0.60 12.93 6.89
CA GLY A 240 0.99 11.71 6.20
C GLY A 240 0.32 11.63 4.83
N SER A 241 1.07 11.12 3.86
CA SER A 241 0.66 10.97 2.47
C SER A 241 0.60 9.50 2.08
N LEU A 242 -0.37 9.15 1.24
CA LEU A 242 -0.55 7.81 0.68
C LEU A 242 -0.29 7.88 -0.83
N THR A 243 0.72 7.17 -1.31
CA THR A 243 1.04 7.08 -2.74
C THR A 243 0.91 5.65 -3.24
N LEU A 244 0.03 5.44 -4.23
CA LEU A 244 -0.16 4.15 -4.91
C LEU A 244 0.24 4.26 -6.38
N THR A 245 1.24 3.49 -6.81
CA THR A 245 1.72 3.47 -8.20
C THR A 245 1.69 2.05 -8.74
N ALA A 246 0.88 1.83 -9.79
CA ALA A 246 0.83 0.53 -10.48
C ALA A 246 0.24 0.64 -11.88
N GLN A 247 0.34 -0.40 -12.71
CA GLN A 247 -0.30 -0.39 -14.03
C GLN A 247 -1.83 -0.31 -13.92
N HIS A 248 -2.41 -0.97 -12.92
CA HIS A 248 -3.82 -0.89 -12.57
C HIS A 248 -3.95 -0.77 -11.05
N VAL A 249 -4.79 0.15 -10.58
CA VAL A 249 -5.09 0.31 -9.15
C VAL A 249 -6.58 0.13 -8.91
N GLN A 250 -6.92 -0.88 -8.11
CA GLN A 250 -8.22 -1.06 -7.50
C GLN A 250 -8.08 -0.89 -5.99
N ALA A 251 -8.77 0.11 -5.43
CA ALA A 251 -8.70 0.44 -4.01
C ALA A 251 -10.11 0.72 -3.46
N LYS A 252 -10.86 -0.36 -3.20
CA LYS A 252 -12.29 -0.31 -2.85
C LYS A 252 -12.60 -0.20 -1.37
N GLY A 253 -11.57 -0.20 -0.52
CA GLY A 253 -11.72 -0.11 0.93
C GLY A 253 -11.66 1.32 1.44
N LYS A 254 -11.04 1.48 2.62
CA LYS A 254 -10.74 2.80 3.18
C LYS A 254 -9.38 3.29 2.69
N ASN A 255 -9.35 4.43 2.01
CA ASN A 255 -8.14 5.08 1.53
C ASN A 255 -8.00 6.43 2.24
N LEU A 256 -7.20 6.46 3.29
CA LEU A 256 -7.13 7.59 4.21
C LEU A 256 -5.73 8.18 4.24
N ALA A 257 -5.63 9.48 4.00
CA ALA A 257 -4.42 10.27 4.24
C ALA A 257 -4.83 11.60 4.87
N THR A 258 -3.92 12.30 5.51
CA THR A 258 -4.21 13.66 6.00
C THR A 258 -3.72 14.71 5.03
N ASN A 259 -2.57 14.50 4.39
CA ASN A 259 -1.96 15.45 3.48
C ASN A 259 -2.36 15.17 2.03
N THR A 260 -1.73 14.19 1.38
CA THR A 260 -2.01 13.85 -0.01
C THR A 260 -2.29 12.36 -0.18
N LEU A 261 -3.38 12.01 -0.86
CA LEU A 261 -3.56 10.73 -1.52
C LEU A 261 -3.22 10.90 -3.01
N ALA A 262 -2.17 10.23 -3.48
CA ALA A 262 -1.78 10.24 -4.89
C ALA A 262 -1.88 8.84 -5.50
N ILE A 263 -2.61 8.70 -6.61
CA ILE A 263 -2.72 7.45 -7.35
C ILE A 263 -2.27 7.66 -8.79
N HIS A 264 -1.26 6.90 -9.21
CA HIS A 264 -0.72 6.93 -10.57
C HIS A 264 -0.89 5.57 -11.23
N SER A 265 -1.68 5.51 -12.29
CA SER A 265 -1.99 4.26 -12.96
C SER A 265 -2.36 4.39 -14.43
N ARG A 266 -2.57 3.29 -15.15
CA ARG A 266 -3.26 3.31 -16.46
C ARG A 266 -4.77 3.35 -16.28
N GLN A 267 -5.28 2.72 -15.22
CA GLN A 267 -6.69 2.71 -14.82
C GLN A 267 -6.79 2.81 -13.29
N ILE A 268 -7.76 3.59 -12.80
CA ILE A 268 -8.02 3.73 -11.37
C ILE A 268 -9.48 3.34 -11.09
N ASP A 269 -9.67 2.38 -10.19
CA ASP A 269 -10.98 1.94 -9.68
C ASP A 269 -11.04 2.16 -8.16
N LEU A 270 -11.73 3.23 -7.76
CA LEU A 270 -12.07 3.57 -6.37
C LEU A 270 -13.55 3.28 -6.09
N SER A 271 -14.22 2.46 -6.90
CA SER A 271 -15.64 2.18 -6.70
C SER A 271 -15.89 1.58 -5.32
N ASP A 272 -17.03 1.93 -4.71
CA ASP A 272 -17.45 1.46 -3.39
C ASP A 272 -16.54 1.91 -2.21
N SER A 273 -15.50 2.71 -2.48
CA SER A 273 -14.52 3.11 -1.46
C SER A 273 -14.99 4.23 -0.53
N GLN A 274 -14.33 4.31 0.62
CA GLN A 274 -14.31 5.50 1.48
C GLN A 274 -12.94 6.14 1.33
N THR A 275 -12.87 7.23 0.60
CA THR A 275 -11.60 7.89 0.27
C THR A 275 -11.58 9.29 0.87
N ALA A 276 -10.58 9.59 1.69
CA ALA A 276 -10.45 10.90 2.33
C ALA A 276 -8.99 11.36 2.42
N ALA A 277 -8.72 12.59 1.99
CA ALA A 277 -7.44 13.26 2.19
C ALA A 277 -7.55 14.78 2.06
N GLY A 278 -6.61 15.55 2.62
CA GLY A 278 -6.54 16.99 2.36
C GLY A 278 -6.46 17.27 0.86
N GLN A 279 -5.58 16.57 0.15
CA GLN A 279 -5.49 16.59 -1.31
C GLN A 279 -5.63 15.19 -1.88
N ILE A 280 -6.47 15.02 -2.89
CA ILE A 280 -6.60 13.79 -3.67
C ILE A 280 -6.12 14.09 -5.10
N GLN A 281 -5.13 13.33 -5.56
CA GLN A 281 -4.54 13.45 -6.89
C GLN A 281 -4.63 12.11 -7.62
N LEU A 282 -5.51 12.03 -8.63
CA LEU A 282 -5.74 10.81 -9.41
C LEU A 282 -5.26 11.02 -10.84
N THR A 283 -4.27 10.24 -11.28
CA THR A 283 -3.74 10.30 -12.65
C THR A 283 -3.84 8.93 -13.30
N ALA A 284 -4.79 8.79 -14.24
CA ALA A 284 -4.90 7.63 -15.11
C ALA A 284 -4.33 7.95 -16.50
N GLY A 285 -3.41 7.14 -17.00
CA GLY A 285 -2.67 7.40 -18.25
C GLY A 285 -3.28 6.84 -19.53
N GLN A 286 -4.28 5.94 -19.46
CA GLN A 286 -4.85 5.29 -20.66
C GLN A 286 -6.37 5.09 -20.59
N SER A 287 -6.87 4.51 -19.50
CA SER A 287 -8.29 4.23 -19.29
C SER A 287 -8.91 5.27 -18.36
N GLY A 288 -10.12 5.00 -17.88
CA GLY A 288 -10.87 5.89 -17.01
C GLY A 288 -10.44 5.89 -15.53
N ILE A 289 -11.11 6.76 -14.78
CA ILE A 289 -11.13 6.77 -13.32
C ILE A 289 -12.57 6.48 -12.90
N SER A 290 -12.78 5.56 -11.96
CA SER A 290 -14.10 5.33 -11.37
C SER A 290 -14.10 5.61 -9.87
N THR A 291 -15.07 6.41 -9.43
CA THR A 291 -15.49 6.65 -8.05
C THR A 291 -16.95 6.23 -7.86
N ALA A 292 -17.41 5.25 -8.66
CA ALA A 292 -18.80 4.82 -8.64
C ALA A 292 -19.19 4.27 -7.26
N ARG A 293 -20.31 4.71 -6.70
CA ARG A 293 -20.77 4.37 -5.34
C ARG A 293 -19.76 4.67 -4.22
N ALA A 294 -18.71 5.44 -4.49
CA ALA A 294 -17.72 5.81 -3.49
C ALA A 294 -18.16 7.04 -2.70
N SER A 295 -17.63 7.19 -1.49
CA SER A 295 -17.64 8.45 -0.75
C SER A 295 -16.23 9.05 -0.78
N VAL A 296 -16.06 10.16 -1.48
CA VAL A 296 -14.77 10.85 -1.63
C VAL A 296 -14.85 12.23 -1.00
N ASN A 297 -13.97 12.50 -0.03
CA ASN A 297 -13.91 13.77 0.69
C ASN A 297 -12.50 14.37 0.63
N ALA A 298 -12.38 15.66 0.26
CA ALA A 298 -11.10 16.34 0.26
C ALA A 298 -11.19 17.86 0.45
N ASP A 299 -10.07 18.53 0.76
CA ASP A 299 -10.00 19.97 0.51
C ASP A 299 -9.84 20.24 -0.98
N ARG A 300 -8.99 19.46 -1.67
CA ARG A 300 -8.80 19.54 -3.11
C ARG A 300 -8.81 18.17 -3.77
N LEU A 301 -9.67 18.00 -4.77
CA LEU A 301 -9.66 16.86 -5.67
C LEU A 301 -9.15 17.29 -7.03
N THR A 302 -8.07 16.68 -7.50
CA THR A 302 -7.58 16.78 -8.87
C THR A 302 -7.60 15.39 -9.51
N ALA A 303 -8.34 15.24 -10.61
CA ALA A 303 -8.37 13.98 -11.36
C ALA A 303 -8.12 14.22 -12.85
N LYS A 304 -7.23 13.41 -13.44
CA LYS A 304 -6.87 13.47 -14.85
C LYS A 304 -6.92 12.09 -15.47
N THR A 305 -7.67 11.97 -16.56
CA THR A 305 -7.77 10.75 -17.35
C THR A 305 -8.03 11.08 -18.82
N PRO A 306 -7.44 10.34 -19.78
CA PRO A 306 -7.83 10.43 -21.18
C PRO A 306 -9.11 9.64 -21.50
N GLY A 307 -9.63 8.86 -20.56
CA GLY A 307 -10.89 8.12 -20.65
C GLY A 307 -12.00 8.76 -19.82
N GLN A 308 -13.08 8.01 -19.59
CA GLN A 308 -14.20 8.46 -18.78
C GLN A 308 -13.84 8.62 -17.31
N PHE A 309 -14.28 9.70 -16.68
CA PHE A 309 -14.42 9.79 -15.22
C PHE A 309 -15.85 9.39 -14.82
N ASN A 310 -15.98 8.28 -14.09
CA ASN A 310 -17.27 7.71 -13.69
C ASN A 310 -17.52 7.89 -12.19
N ASN A 311 -18.49 8.74 -11.84
CA ASN A 311 -19.00 8.97 -10.48
C ASN A 311 -20.44 8.47 -10.28
N ASP A 312 -20.87 7.46 -11.03
CA ASP A 312 -22.24 6.97 -10.95
C ASP A 312 -22.56 6.42 -9.54
N GLY A 313 -23.64 6.93 -8.93
CA GLY A 313 -24.01 6.65 -7.54
C GLY A 313 -23.00 7.12 -6.49
N GLY A 314 -21.90 7.77 -6.89
CA GLY A 314 -20.83 8.22 -6.01
C GLY A 314 -21.10 9.61 -5.42
N GLN A 315 -20.41 9.94 -4.33
CA GLN A 315 -20.46 11.24 -3.66
C GLN A 315 -19.05 11.84 -3.63
N LEU A 316 -18.82 12.88 -4.43
CA LEU A 316 -17.60 13.68 -4.42
C LEU A 316 -17.88 15.00 -3.71
N VAL A 317 -17.20 15.23 -2.61
CA VAL A 317 -17.27 16.48 -1.86
C VAL A 317 -15.87 17.02 -1.69
N ALA A 318 -15.60 18.21 -2.24
CA ALA A 318 -14.35 18.90 -1.94
C ALA A 318 -14.51 20.42 -1.92
N ARG A 319 -13.60 21.12 -1.24
CA ARG A 319 -13.58 22.60 -1.31
C ARG A 319 -13.22 23.09 -2.71
N ALA A 320 -12.37 22.35 -3.42
CA ALA A 320 -12.01 22.60 -4.82
C ALA A 320 -11.95 21.28 -5.60
N ILE A 321 -12.54 21.26 -6.79
CA ILE A 321 -12.60 20.10 -7.69
C ILE A 321 -12.05 20.52 -9.05
N HIS A 322 -11.09 19.74 -9.55
CA HIS A 322 -10.50 19.91 -10.88
C HIS A 322 -10.51 18.57 -11.61
N LEU A 323 -11.37 18.44 -12.61
CA LEU A 323 -11.51 17.23 -13.42
C LEU A 323 -11.05 17.49 -14.85
N THR A 324 -10.11 16.69 -15.32
CA THR A 324 -9.64 16.71 -16.72
C THR A 324 -9.97 15.35 -17.34
N THR A 325 -11.04 15.31 -18.11
CA THR A 325 -11.56 14.10 -18.76
C THR A 325 -12.40 14.46 -19.99
N PRO A 326 -12.39 13.66 -21.07
CA PRO A 326 -13.32 13.85 -22.17
C PRO A 326 -14.76 13.48 -21.82
N ASP A 327 -15.00 12.52 -20.92
CA ASP A 327 -16.36 12.04 -20.63
C ASP A 327 -16.57 11.96 -19.13
N LEU A 328 -17.65 12.59 -18.64
CA LEU A 328 -18.02 12.58 -17.23
C LEU A 328 -19.39 11.92 -17.07
N SER A 329 -19.44 10.84 -16.30
CA SER A 329 -20.68 10.21 -15.85
C SER A 329 -20.89 10.49 -14.37
N ASN A 330 -22.08 10.94 -14.01
CA ASN A 330 -22.51 11.26 -12.65
C ASN A 330 -23.98 10.84 -12.44
N GLN A 331 -24.36 9.69 -13.01
CA GLN A 331 -25.73 9.19 -12.93
C GLN A 331 -26.08 8.81 -11.50
N GLN A 332 -27.18 9.31 -10.96
CA GLN A 332 -27.55 9.12 -9.55
C GLN A 332 -26.43 9.52 -8.55
N GLY A 333 -25.41 10.25 -9.03
CA GLY A 333 -24.23 10.63 -8.30
C GLY A 333 -24.29 12.09 -7.86
N LYS A 334 -23.33 12.50 -7.04
CA LYS A 334 -23.19 13.86 -6.55
C LYS A 334 -21.76 14.36 -6.73
N ILE A 335 -21.61 15.49 -7.40
CA ILE A 335 -20.40 16.30 -7.45
C ILE A 335 -20.71 17.61 -6.73
N ASN A 336 -20.02 17.87 -5.62
CA ASN A 336 -20.30 18.99 -4.74
C ASN A 336 -19.01 19.75 -4.41
N GLN A 337 -18.79 20.87 -5.09
CA GLN A 337 -17.74 21.81 -4.71
C GLN A 337 -18.28 22.79 -3.65
N THR A 338 -17.75 22.68 -2.43
CA THR A 338 -18.24 23.44 -1.27
C THR A 338 -17.52 24.77 -1.08
N GLY A 339 -16.35 24.96 -1.69
CA GLY A 339 -15.65 26.24 -1.70
C GLY A 339 -16.26 27.22 -2.69
N THR A 340 -16.02 28.51 -2.46
CA THR A 340 -16.54 29.63 -3.29
C THR A 340 -15.78 29.83 -4.60
N GLY A 341 -14.81 28.95 -4.92
CA GLY A 341 -14.06 29.01 -6.17
C GLY A 341 -14.91 28.65 -7.38
N GLU A 342 -14.35 28.88 -8.57
CA GLU A 342 -14.95 28.42 -9.81
C GLU A 342 -14.85 26.90 -9.93
N LEU A 343 -15.95 26.23 -10.29
CA LEU A 343 -15.95 24.85 -10.78
C LEU A 343 -16.03 24.91 -12.31
N THR A 344 -14.98 24.45 -12.97
CA THR A 344 -14.94 24.35 -14.44
C THR A 344 -15.02 22.89 -14.87
N LEU A 345 -16.01 22.57 -15.69
CA LEU A 345 -16.16 21.26 -16.33
C LEU A 345 -16.11 21.44 -17.84
N HIS A 346 -15.07 20.89 -18.47
CA HIS A 346 -14.91 20.87 -19.92
C HIS A 346 -14.85 19.42 -20.38
N THR A 347 -15.87 18.98 -21.12
CA THR A 347 -16.04 17.58 -21.54
C THR A 347 -16.54 17.50 -22.98
N ARG A 348 -16.40 16.34 -23.62
CA ARG A 348 -17.18 15.98 -24.80
C ARG A 348 -18.58 15.53 -24.39
N THR A 349 -18.71 14.70 -23.35
CA THR A 349 -20.02 14.30 -22.82
C THR A 349 -20.09 14.48 -21.30
N LEU A 350 -21.24 14.97 -20.85
CA LEU A 350 -21.64 14.97 -19.45
C LEU A 350 -22.98 14.26 -19.29
N ASN A 351 -22.99 13.13 -18.60
CA ASN A 351 -24.21 12.43 -18.19
C ASN A 351 -24.47 12.66 -16.70
N ASN A 352 -25.41 13.53 -16.39
CA ASN A 352 -25.89 13.87 -15.05
C ASN A 352 -27.33 13.40 -14.81
N ARG A 353 -27.77 12.32 -15.47
CA ARG A 353 -29.13 11.79 -15.30
C ARG A 353 -29.38 11.39 -13.84
N GLU A 354 -30.47 11.87 -13.25
CA GLU A 354 -30.81 11.66 -11.83
C GLU A 354 -29.68 12.08 -10.85
N GLY A 355 -28.68 12.80 -11.34
CA GLY A 355 -27.48 13.19 -10.61
C GLY A 355 -27.53 14.65 -10.16
N THR A 356 -26.52 15.06 -9.40
CA THR A 356 -26.35 16.44 -8.95
C THR A 356 -24.93 16.93 -9.23
N VAL A 357 -24.82 18.06 -9.93
CA VAL A 357 -23.62 18.89 -9.97
C VAL A 357 -23.93 20.18 -9.24
N PHE A 358 -23.21 20.44 -8.15
CA PHE A 358 -23.40 21.60 -7.30
C PHE A 358 -22.09 22.32 -7.06
N ASN A 359 -22.15 23.65 -7.08
CA ASN A 359 -21.04 24.51 -6.72
C ASN A 359 -21.49 25.70 -5.85
N GLN A 360 -20.70 26.05 -4.84
CA GLN A 360 -20.97 27.21 -3.98
C GLN A 360 -20.59 28.54 -4.64
N GLY A 361 -19.58 28.57 -5.52
CA GLY A 361 -19.07 29.77 -6.20
C GLY A 361 -19.63 30.00 -7.61
N LYS A 362 -18.75 30.20 -8.59
CA LYS A 362 -19.07 30.25 -10.03
C LYS A 362 -19.03 28.86 -10.68
N LEU A 363 -20.00 28.52 -11.52
CA LEU A 363 -20.00 27.27 -12.29
C LEU A 363 -19.86 27.55 -13.78
N THR A 364 -18.84 26.99 -14.43
CA THR A 364 -18.67 27.01 -15.88
C THR A 364 -18.67 25.59 -16.42
N LEU A 365 -19.69 25.25 -17.21
CA LEU A 365 -19.84 23.95 -17.86
C LEU A 365 -19.83 24.12 -19.38
N THR A 366 -18.87 23.47 -20.03
CA THR A 366 -18.76 23.40 -21.49
C THR A 366 -18.75 21.94 -21.92
N THR A 367 -19.71 21.51 -22.74
CA THR A 367 -19.80 20.13 -23.22
C THR A 367 -20.42 19.97 -24.59
N ASP A 368 -20.04 19.00 -25.40
CA ASP A 368 -20.74 18.78 -26.69
C ASP A 368 -22.14 18.20 -26.44
N ARG A 369 -22.25 17.24 -25.53
CA ARG A 369 -23.51 16.56 -25.20
C ARG A 369 -23.75 16.54 -23.70
N LEU A 370 -24.78 17.25 -23.28
CA LEU A 370 -25.31 17.21 -21.92
C LEU A 370 -26.56 16.34 -21.85
N ASN A 371 -26.58 15.36 -20.95
CA ASN A 371 -27.78 14.67 -20.49
C ASN A 371 -27.99 14.98 -19.01
N ASN A 372 -28.94 15.86 -18.70
CA ASN A 372 -29.34 16.26 -17.36
C ASN A 372 -30.78 15.81 -17.04
N ARG A 373 -31.28 14.73 -17.67
CA ARG A 373 -32.65 14.24 -17.43
C ARG A 373 -32.86 13.88 -15.97
N GLN A 374 -33.89 14.44 -15.34
CA GLN A 374 -34.16 14.27 -13.89
C GLN A 374 -32.98 14.64 -12.99
N GLY A 375 -31.95 15.31 -13.53
CA GLY A 375 -30.75 15.72 -12.83
C GLY A 375 -30.83 17.17 -12.38
N THR A 376 -29.89 17.58 -11.55
CA THR A 376 -29.75 18.97 -11.09
C THR A 376 -28.34 19.48 -11.37
N ILE A 377 -28.26 20.65 -11.99
CA ILE A 377 -27.03 21.43 -12.13
C ILE A 377 -27.29 22.78 -11.46
N ALA A 378 -26.57 23.07 -10.39
CA ALA A 378 -26.86 24.23 -9.56
C ALA A 378 -25.60 24.99 -9.14
N SER A 379 -25.75 26.30 -9.05
CA SER A 379 -24.80 27.21 -8.42
C SER A 379 -25.51 28.06 -7.37
N GLN A 380 -24.85 28.39 -6.25
CA GLN A 380 -25.41 29.23 -5.18
C GLN A 380 -24.73 30.59 -4.99
N GLY A 381 -23.56 30.82 -5.59
CA GLY A 381 -22.78 32.03 -5.34
C GLY A 381 -22.92 33.06 -6.44
N GLU A 382 -22.16 32.83 -7.51
CA GLU A 382 -21.92 33.81 -8.57
C GLU A 382 -22.61 33.37 -9.86
N ASP A 383 -21.90 33.31 -10.99
CA ASP A 383 -22.48 32.95 -12.26
C ASP A 383 -22.65 31.43 -12.44
N LEU A 384 -23.60 31.07 -13.29
CA LEU A 384 -23.69 29.75 -13.91
C LEU A 384 -23.66 29.92 -15.42
N HIS A 385 -22.56 29.52 -16.05
CA HIS A 385 -22.40 29.50 -17.50
C HIS A 385 -22.47 28.06 -18.01
N LEU A 386 -23.46 27.75 -18.83
CA LEU A 386 -23.63 26.45 -19.46
C LEU A 386 -23.59 26.62 -20.98
N THR A 387 -22.57 26.06 -21.61
CA THR A 387 -22.43 26.00 -23.07
C THR A 387 -22.48 24.56 -23.53
N ALA A 388 -23.43 24.22 -24.40
CA ALA A 388 -23.50 22.89 -24.98
C ALA A 388 -23.96 22.84 -26.44
N HIS A 389 -23.41 21.93 -27.25
CA HIS A 389 -23.97 21.71 -28.59
C HIS A 389 -25.39 21.12 -28.50
N GLN A 390 -25.56 20.06 -27.69
CA GLN A 390 -26.87 19.45 -27.42
C GLN A 390 -27.06 19.28 -25.92
N ALA A 391 -28.20 19.74 -25.40
CA ALA A 391 -28.60 19.54 -24.02
C ALA A 391 -29.98 18.88 -23.95
N ASP A 392 -30.06 17.75 -23.24
CA ASP A 392 -31.30 17.11 -22.82
C ASP A 392 -31.49 17.32 -21.31
N ASN A 393 -32.40 18.21 -20.96
CA ASN A 393 -32.77 18.60 -19.61
C ASN A 393 -34.22 18.19 -19.27
N ASN A 394 -34.78 17.16 -19.93
CA ASN A 394 -36.16 16.76 -19.67
C ASN A 394 -36.37 16.33 -18.20
N GLN A 395 -37.30 16.98 -17.51
CA GLN A 395 -37.53 16.86 -16.06
C GLN A 395 -36.29 17.17 -15.20
N GLY A 396 -35.26 17.81 -15.77
CA GLY A 396 -34.05 18.24 -15.08
C GLY A 396 -34.11 19.70 -14.67
N THR A 397 -33.21 20.09 -13.78
CA THR A 397 -33.09 21.45 -13.27
C THR A 397 -31.71 22.01 -13.58
N VAL A 398 -31.66 23.20 -14.18
CA VAL A 398 -30.47 24.05 -14.21
C VAL A 398 -30.82 25.35 -13.52
N GLN A 399 -30.18 25.62 -12.38
CA GLN A 399 -30.56 26.75 -11.53
C GLN A 399 -29.36 27.52 -11.00
N LEU A 400 -29.55 28.83 -10.87
CA LEU A 400 -28.69 29.71 -10.12
C LEU A 400 -29.52 30.31 -8.98
N ALA A 401 -29.18 29.98 -7.74
CA ALA A 401 -29.87 30.53 -6.56
C ALA A 401 -29.19 31.79 -6.00
N GLY A 402 -27.97 32.08 -6.45
CA GLY A 402 -27.22 33.29 -6.10
C GLY A 402 -27.63 34.52 -6.93
N ASN A 403 -26.93 35.64 -6.70
CA ASN A 403 -27.21 36.93 -7.36
C ASN A 403 -26.47 37.13 -8.70
N GLY A 404 -25.77 36.09 -9.20
CA GLY A 404 -25.03 36.17 -10.46
C GLY A 404 -25.91 36.01 -11.70
N LYS A 405 -25.26 35.81 -12.85
CA LYS A 405 -25.92 35.59 -14.13
C LYS A 405 -26.02 34.10 -14.46
N LEU A 406 -27.23 33.65 -14.77
CA LEU A 406 -27.47 32.38 -15.45
C LEU A 406 -27.34 32.61 -16.98
N SER A 407 -26.40 31.91 -17.62
CA SER A 407 -26.17 31.96 -19.06
C SER A 407 -26.26 30.56 -19.64
N LEU A 408 -27.23 30.33 -20.54
CA LEU A 408 -27.43 29.07 -21.23
C LEU A 408 -27.20 29.30 -22.73
N ASN A 409 -26.11 28.75 -23.27
CA ASN A 409 -25.79 28.81 -24.69
C ASN A 409 -25.83 27.40 -25.29
N THR A 410 -26.92 27.08 -25.98
CA THR A 410 -27.03 25.77 -26.64
C THR A 410 -27.53 25.87 -28.06
N GLN A 411 -27.03 24.98 -28.95
CA GLN A 411 -27.57 24.90 -30.31
C GLN A 411 -28.89 24.13 -30.35
N ARG A 412 -29.02 23.12 -29.48
CA ARG A 412 -30.27 22.36 -29.29
C ARG A 412 -30.51 22.11 -27.80
N TRP A 413 -31.64 22.61 -27.32
CA TRP A 413 -32.16 22.36 -25.99
C TRP A 413 -33.42 21.48 -26.06
N LEU A 414 -33.46 20.40 -25.29
CA LEU A 414 -34.61 19.53 -25.11
C LEU A 414 -34.92 19.49 -23.61
N GLY A 415 -35.98 20.14 -23.13
CA GLY A 415 -36.33 20.07 -21.71
C GLY A 415 -37.04 21.29 -21.18
#